data_AF-A0A8C6M781-F1
#
_entry.id   AF-A0A8C6M781-F1
#
_cell.length_a   1.000
_cell.length_b   1.000
_cell.length_c   1.000
_cell.angle_alpha   90.00
_cell.angle_beta   90.00
_cell.angle_gamma   90.00
#
_symmetry.space_group_name_H-M   'P 1'
#
loop_
_entity.id
_entity.type
_entity.pdbx_description
1 polymer ?
#
loop_
_entity_poly.entity_id
_entity_poly.type
_entity_poly.pdbx_seq_one_letter_code
_entity_poly.pdbx_strand_id
1 'polypeptide(L)' 'MPPARQILRGVMVLELLGVFGAYTLFHKMNQSQDFRNTMNRKFPSILEAFYQSNEWAGVYGMRERDQRAWSDRQD' A
#
# COMPACT_ATOMS: atom_id res chain seq x y z
N MET A 1 0.88 -18.91 33.20
CA MET A 1 0.42 -18.67 31.82
C MET A 1 -0.46 -17.44 31.83
N PRO A 2 -0.26 -16.45 30.95
CA PRO A 2 -1.19 -15.34 30.81
C PRO A 2 -2.59 -15.90 30.50
N PRO A 3 -3.67 -15.31 31.06
CA PRO A 3 -5.01 -15.80 30.79
C PRO A 3 -5.31 -15.67 29.29
N ALA A 4 -5.81 -16.74 28.65
CA ALA A 4 -6.06 -16.79 27.21
C ALA A 4 -6.85 -15.58 26.67
N ARG A 5 -7.73 -15.00 27.49
CA ARG A 5 -8.50 -13.79 27.19
C ARG A 5 -7.64 -12.54 26.96
N GLN A 6 -6.50 -12.38 27.65
CA GLN A 6 -5.59 -11.25 27.44
C GLN A 6 -4.77 -11.42 26.17
N ILE A 7 -4.32 -12.64 25.86
CA ILE A 7 -3.60 -12.95 24.62
C ILE A 7 -4.49 -12.67 23.41
N LEU A 8 -5.74 -13.17 23.43
CA LEU A 8 -6.70 -12.92 22.35
C LEU A 8 -6.99 -11.43 22.13
N ARG A 9 -7.11 -10.65 23.21
CA ARG A 9 -7.25 -9.19 23.10
C ARG A 9 -6.02 -8.53 22.49
N GLY A 10 -4.82 -8.96 22.90
CA GLY A 10 -3.58 -8.48 22.31
C GLY A 10 -3.50 -8.76 20.81
N VAL A 11 -3.85 -9.98 20.39
CA VAL A 11 -3.93 -10.36 18.97
C VAL A 11 -4.94 -9.50 18.24
N MET A 12 -6.15 -9.30 18.78
CA MET A 12 -7.18 -8.46 18.15
C MET A 12 -6.71 -7.02 17.95
N VAL A 13 -6.03 -6.42 18.93
CA VAL A 13 -5.46 -5.07 18.79
C VAL A 13 -4.37 -5.04 17.73
N LEU A 14 -3.50 -6.06 17.69
CA LEU A 14 -2.43 -6.16 16.71
C LEU A 14 -2.98 -6.30 15.27
N GLU A 15 -3.98 -7.15 15.08
CA GLU A 15 -4.67 -7.33 13.79
C GLU A 15 -5.32 -6.02 13.33
N LEU A 16 -6.03 -5.32 14.22
CA LEU A 16 -6.66 -4.03 13.89
C LEU A 16 -5.63 -2.97 13.49
N LEU A 17 -4.49 -2.90 14.19
CA LEU A 17 -3.39 -2.00 13.84
C LEU A 17 -2.76 -2.37 12.49
N GLY A 18 -2.60 -3.66 12.21
CA GLY A 18 -2.10 -4.16 10.94
C GLY A 18 -3.00 -3.77 9.76
N VAL A 19 -4.30 -4.04 9.87
CA VAL A 19 -5.30 -3.68 8.86
C VAL A 19 -5.38 -2.17 8.67
N PHE A 20 -5.36 -1.39 9.76
CA PHE A 20 -5.35 0.07 9.68
C PHE A 20 -4.09 0.61 8.98
N GLY A 21 -2.93 0.05 9.29
CA GLY A 21 -1.67 0.38 8.60
C GLY A 21 -1.73 0.09 7.11
N ALA A 22 -2.20 -1.10 6.72
CA ALA A 22 -2.36 -1.46 5.32
C ALA A 22 -3.35 -0.55 4.58
N TYR A 23 -4.50 -0.25 5.20
CA TYR A 23 -5.51 0.63 4.62
C TYR A 23 -4.99 2.06 4.41
N THR A 24 -4.35 2.64 5.43
CA THR A 24 -3.79 4.00 5.32
C THR A 24 -2.68 4.09 4.26
N LEU A 25 -1.86 3.05 4.14
CA LEU A 25 -0.85 2.93 3.09
C LEU A 25 -1.51 2.90 1.70
N PHE A 26 -2.50 2.03 1.51
CA PHE A 26 -3.23 1.89 0.25
C PHE A 26 -3.96 3.19 -0.14
N HIS A 27 -4.59 3.84 0.84
CA HIS A 27 -5.26 5.13 0.66
C HIS A 27 -4.30 6.22 0.20
N LYS A 28 -3.12 6.33 0.83
CA LYS A 28 -2.07 7.29 0.42
C LYS A 28 -1.53 7.02 -0.98
N MET A 29 -1.32 5.76 -1.35
CA MET A 29 -0.91 5.39 -2.71
C MET A 29 -1.99 5.73 -3.74
N ASN A 30 -3.27 5.54 -3.41
CA ASN A 30 -4.36 5.89 -4.30
C ASN A 30 -4.52 7.41 -4.49
N GLN A 31 -4.27 8.21 -3.45
CA GLN A 31 -4.46 9.66 -3.50
C GLN A 31 -3.27 10.42 -4.12
N SER A 32 -2.03 9.95 -3.94
CA SER A 32 -0.84 10.71 -4.32
C SER A 32 0.12 9.95 -5.21
N GLN A 33 0.32 10.48 -6.41
CA GLN A 33 1.31 9.98 -7.36
C GLN A 33 2.76 10.17 -6.90
N ASP A 34 3.06 11.26 -6.18
CA ASP A 34 4.37 11.49 -5.56
C ASP A 34 4.70 10.48 -4.46
N PHE A 35 3.68 10.08 -3.68
CA PHE A 35 3.82 9.02 -2.70
C PHE A 35 4.12 7.67 -3.37
N ARG A 36 3.42 7.35 -4.46
CA ARG A 36 3.73 6.17 -5.29
C ARG A 36 5.14 6.21 -5.85
N ASN A 37 5.64 7.38 -6.29
CA ASN A 37 7.02 7.51 -6.76
C ASN A 37 8.04 7.24 -5.64
N THR A 38 7.77 7.78 -4.45
CA THR A 38 8.62 7.52 -3.28
C THR A 38 8.63 6.05 -2.91
N MET A 39 7.48 5.38 -2.97
CA MET A 39 7.35 3.93 -2.78
C MET A 39 8.05 3.14 -3.88
N ASN A 40 8.00 3.58 -5.14
CA ASN A 40 8.75 2.98 -6.24
C ASN A 40 10.26 2.93 -5.93
N ARG A 41 10.79 4.03 -5.37
CA ARG A 41 12.22 4.16 -5.04
C ARG A 41 12.63 3.40 -3.78
N LYS A 42 11.78 3.36 -2.75
CA LYS A 42 12.12 2.73 -1.46
C LYS A 42 11.68 1.27 -1.35
N PHE A 43 10.49 0.95 -1.85
CA PHE A 43 9.81 -0.34 -1.68
C PHE A 43 9.06 -0.74 -2.96
N PRO A 44 9.77 -1.04 -4.06
CA PRO A 44 9.15 -1.33 -5.35
C PRO A 44 8.15 -2.51 -5.29
N SER A 45 8.42 -3.52 -4.46
CA SER A 45 7.53 -4.68 -4.30
C SER A 45 6.16 -4.32 -3.70
N ILE A 46 6.10 -3.33 -2.80
CA ILE A 46 4.83 -2.88 -2.21
C ILE A 46 4.00 -2.14 -3.26
N LEU A 47 4.65 -1.29 -4.05
CA LEU A 47 3.99 -0.58 -5.14
C LEU A 47 3.48 -1.55 -6.22
N GLU A 48 4.24 -2.60 -6.52
CA GLU A 48 3.82 -3.63 -7.47
C GLU A 48 2.60 -4.40 -6.97
N ALA A 49 2.57 -4.78 -5.69
CA ALA A 49 1.38 -5.38 -5.08
C ALA A 49 0.16 -4.45 -5.15
N PHE A 50 0.35 -3.14 -4.97
CA PHE A 50 -0.71 -2.14 -5.15
C PHE A 50 -1.24 -2.14 -6.59
N TYR A 51 -0.38 -2.12 -7.60
CA TYR A 51 -0.82 -2.19 -9.00
C TYR A 51 -1.58 -3.48 -9.29
N GLN A 52 -1.02 -4.63 -8.95
CA GLN A 52 -1.66 -5.92 -9.19
C GLN A 52 -3.03 -6.02 -8.51
N SER A 53 -3.16 -5.49 -7.29
CA SER A 53 -4.44 -5.45 -6.56
C SER A 53 -5.47 -4.57 -7.26
N ASN A 54 -5.06 -3.41 -7.81
CA ASN A 54 -5.95 -2.54 -8.58
C ASN A 54 -6.33 -3.15 -9.93
N GLU A 55 -5.40 -3.81 -10.60
CA GLU A 55 -5.66 -4.52 -11.86
C GLU A 55 -6.62 -5.70 -11.65
N TRP A 56 -6.49 -6.43 -10.54
CA TRP A 56 -7.47 -7.45 -10.13
C TRP A 56 -8.85 -6.87 -9.82
N ALA A 57 -8.90 -5.63 -9.31
CA ALA A 57 -10.15 -4.89 -9.12
C ALA A 57 -10.69 -4.26 -10.42
N GLY A 58 -10.04 -4.49 -11.56
CA GLY A 58 -10.44 -3.97 -12.88
C GLY A 58 -9.98 -2.54 -13.18
N VAL A 59 -9.12 -1.95 -12.35
CA VAL A 59 -8.57 -0.60 -12.54
C VAL A 59 -7.20 -0.69 -13.20
N TYR A 60 -7.17 -0.54 -14.52
CA TYR A 60 -5.96 -0.63 -15.34
C TYR A 60 -5.35 0.76 -15.66
N GLY A 61 -4.12 0.77 -16.17
CA GLY A 61 -3.45 1.98 -16.68
C GLY A 61 -2.92 2.94 -15.61
N MET A 62 -2.95 2.59 -14.33
CA MET A 62 -2.27 3.39 -13.29
C MET A 62 -0.74 3.31 -13.43
N ARG A 63 -0.21 2.11 -13.67
CA ARG A 63 1.24 1.88 -13.85
C ARG A 63 1.83 2.72 -14.98
N GLU A 64 1.18 2.71 -16.14
CA GLU A 64 1.66 3.45 -17.32
C GLU A 64 1.58 4.97 -17.13
N ARG A 65 0.52 5.47 -16.49
CA ARG A 65 0.39 6.90 -16.15
C ARG A 65 1.46 7.35 -15.19
N ASP A 66 1.76 6.52 -14.19
CA ASP A 66 2.80 6.81 -13.22
C ASP A 66 4.18 6.80 -13.87
N GLN A 67 4.48 5.82 -14.73
CA GLN A 67 5.74 5.75 -15.47
C GLN A 67 5.95 6.97 -16.38
N ARG A 68 4.95 7.36 -17.18
CA ARG A 68 5.04 8.54 -18.06
C ARG A 68 5.36 9.80 -17.26
N ALA A 69 4.60 10.07 -16.21
CA ALA A 69 4.80 11.27 -15.40
C ALA A 69 6.13 11.29 -14.63
N TRP A 70 6.75 10.14 -14.36
CA TRP A 70 8.06 10.08 -13.71
C TRP A 70 9.22 10.16 -14.70
N SER A 71 9.03 9.69 -15.94
CA SER A 71 9.96 9.92 -17.04
C SER A 71 10.01 11.40 -17.43
N ASP A 72 8.85 12.05 -17.58
CA ASP A 72 8.74 13.48 -17.95
C ASP A 72 9.33 14.45 -16.90
N ARG A 73 9.63 13.96 -15.68
CA ARG A 73 10.25 14.74 -14.59
C ARG A 73 11.77 14.60 -14.53
N GLN A 74 12.36 13.72 -15.35
CA GLN A 74 13.81 13.51 -15.44
C GLN A 74 14.47 14.24 -16.61
N ASP A 75 13.68 14.87 -17.48
CA ASP A 75 14.11 15.82 -18.51
C ASP A 75 14.07 17.28 -18.00
#